data_AF-A0A930N2Q2-F1
#
_entry.id   AF-A0A930N2Q2-F1
#
_cell.length_a   1.000
_cell.length_b   1.000
_cell.length_c   1.000
_cell.angle_alpha   90.00
_cell.angle_beta   90.00
_cell.angle_gamma   90.00
#
_symmetry.space_group_name_H-M   'P 1'
#
loop_
_entity.id
_entity.type
_entity.pdbx_description
1 polymer ?
#
loop_
_entity_poly.entity_id
_entity_poly.type
_entity_poly.pdbx_seq_one_letter_code
_entity_poly.pdbx_strand_id
1 'polypeptide(L)'
;FDHGDVKVGEKKTLFFWVHPSTYTGTKTLKLDVRTDNFDDNLGATDPEVTKNFNVKPLSQRRVHRIAEELKAPKGDLIISEVYMGNLPANTLWEIYNPTEETIDLTPYTMQRFDLNGSSYPSTPTYESKLTDSHLWLKTLHGAATTKLGPHKTILYWSASTAYYSEVEQRPGVVYIANYAVTGLIGLNKQKNDYGQAFRVPQYSRHALAKNGKIVDNFFYGDGTTKYKIPAGNFMRKPGRNLPRTQMKIDIKNSDWVVRDRTAREDLGYRYSYYYDRSRLLNTDYYGNRWLEDTQDKGTGSLSNNPIKNVDYTVDATRSTSDASTKGKYTPPTWWTKARATAADK
;
A
#
# COMPACT_ATOMS: atom_id res chain seq x y z
N PHE A 1 -1.10 16.57 -28.50
CA PHE A 1 -0.94 16.62 -27.04
C PHE A 1 0.40 16.03 -26.71
N ASP A 2 1.19 16.71 -25.89
CA ASP A 2 2.47 16.19 -25.41
C ASP A 2 2.19 15.05 -24.41
N HIS A 3 2.89 13.92 -24.54
CA HIS A 3 2.74 12.76 -23.68
C HIS A 3 4.01 12.59 -22.84
N GLY A 4 3.84 12.23 -21.56
CA GLY A 4 4.91 11.59 -20.80
C GLY A 4 4.79 11.81 -19.30
N ASP A 5 5.52 10.99 -18.57
CA ASP A 5 5.43 10.89 -17.11
C ASP A 5 5.96 12.15 -16.41
N VAL A 6 5.42 12.43 -15.21
CA VAL A 6 5.93 13.47 -14.28
C VAL A 6 6.51 12.76 -13.07
N LYS A 7 7.82 12.88 -12.85
CA LYS A 7 8.46 12.26 -11.68
C LYS A 7 8.06 12.96 -10.39
N VAL A 8 8.17 12.22 -9.27
CA VAL A 8 7.86 12.75 -7.95
C VAL A 8 8.81 13.91 -7.61
N GLY A 9 8.24 15.08 -7.31
CA GLY A 9 9.01 16.29 -6.99
C GLY A 9 9.55 17.07 -8.20
N GLU A 10 9.35 16.59 -9.43
CA GLU A 10 9.81 17.27 -10.64
C GLU A 10 8.70 18.11 -11.31
N LYS A 11 9.14 19.13 -12.04
CA LYS A 11 8.27 20.02 -12.80
C LYS A 11 8.18 19.54 -14.24
N LYS A 12 6.96 19.36 -14.76
CA LYS A 12 6.73 19.19 -16.19
C LYS A 12 5.92 20.35 -16.75
N THR A 13 6.41 20.93 -17.84
CA THR A 13 5.70 21.95 -18.60
C THR A 13 4.98 21.26 -19.75
N LEU A 14 3.65 21.40 -19.82
CA LEU A 14 2.86 20.90 -20.94
C LEU A 14 2.56 22.05 -21.91
N PHE A 15 2.76 21.79 -23.20
CA PHE A 15 2.44 22.74 -24.26
C PHE A 15 1.24 22.24 -25.08
N PHE A 16 0.27 23.12 -25.32
CA PHE A 16 -0.90 22.81 -26.14
C PHE A 16 -0.93 23.74 -27.35
N TRP A 17 -1.07 23.16 -28.53
CA TRP A 17 -1.32 23.90 -29.76
C TRP A 17 -2.81 24.06 -29.93
N VAL A 18 -3.27 25.30 -30.00
CA VAL A 18 -4.65 25.61 -30.36
C VAL A 18 -4.64 25.99 -31.82
N HIS A 19 -5.30 25.18 -32.66
CA HIS A 19 -5.45 25.52 -34.07
C HIS A 19 -6.32 26.78 -34.18
N PRO A 20 -5.99 27.74 -35.06
CA PRO A 20 -6.87 28.89 -35.27
C PRO A 20 -8.19 28.36 -35.83
N SER A 21 -9.26 28.51 -35.06
CA SER A 21 -10.61 28.53 -35.61
C SER A 21 -11.20 29.91 -35.36
N THR A 22 -12.23 30.26 -36.12
CA THR A 22 -13.00 31.51 -36.12
C THR A 22 -13.70 31.85 -34.78
N TYR A 23 -13.25 31.24 -33.68
CA TYR A 23 -13.86 31.29 -32.36
C TYR A 23 -13.35 32.49 -31.57
N THR A 24 -14.26 33.40 -31.20
CA THR A 24 -13.97 34.63 -30.44
C THR A 24 -14.32 34.51 -28.94
N GLY A 25 -14.84 33.36 -28.50
CA GLY A 25 -15.27 33.12 -27.12
C GLY A 25 -14.18 32.59 -26.18
N THR A 26 -14.50 32.48 -24.88
CA THR A 26 -13.68 31.75 -23.90
C THR A 26 -14.09 30.28 -23.90
N LYS A 27 -13.13 29.35 -23.96
CA LYS A 27 -13.39 27.90 -23.89
C LYS A 27 -12.69 27.31 -22.67
N THR A 28 -13.43 26.60 -21.84
CA THR A 28 -12.85 25.79 -20.77
C THR A 28 -12.18 24.57 -21.39
N LEU A 29 -10.89 24.37 -21.09
CA LEU A 29 -10.17 23.17 -21.47
C LEU A 29 -10.06 22.25 -20.25
N LYS A 30 -10.52 21.01 -20.41
CA LYS A 30 -10.34 19.95 -19.42
C LYS A 30 -8.97 19.33 -19.63
N LEU A 31 -8.13 19.33 -18.58
CA LEU A 31 -6.90 18.54 -18.55
C LEU A 31 -7.12 17.39 -17.57
N ASP A 32 -7.20 16.20 -18.13
CA ASP A 32 -7.26 14.97 -17.34
C ASP A 32 -5.83 14.50 -17.08
N VAL A 33 -5.36 14.69 -15.85
CA VAL A 33 -4.09 14.14 -15.39
C VAL A 33 -4.40 12.82 -14.69
N ARG A 34 -3.93 11.74 -15.29
CA ARG A 34 -4.08 10.39 -14.74
C ARG A 34 -2.85 10.07 -13.93
N THR A 35 -3.04 9.54 -12.73
CA THR A 35 -1.96 8.79 -12.08
C THR A 35 -1.73 7.51 -12.89
N ASP A 36 -0.57 6.90 -12.72
CA ASP A 36 -0.15 5.64 -13.34
C ASP A 36 -1.14 4.47 -13.19
N ASN A 37 -2.19 4.60 -12.38
CA ASN A 37 -3.09 3.53 -11.97
C ASN A 37 -4.52 3.59 -12.59
N PHE A 38 -4.69 4.12 -13.81
CA PHE A 38 -6.00 4.26 -14.48
C PHE A 38 -6.18 3.29 -15.68
N ASP A 39 -7.32 2.60 -15.74
CA ASP A 39 -7.76 1.75 -16.86
C ASP A 39 -9.26 1.97 -17.13
N ASP A 40 -9.68 2.09 -18.40
CA ASP A 40 -11.07 2.41 -18.78
C ASP A 40 -12.07 1.25 -18.52
N ASN A 41 -11.60 0.01 -18.42
CA ASN A 41 -12.42 -1.19 -18.16
C ASN A 41 -12.40 -1.63 -16.69
N LEU A 42 -11.30 -1.37 -15.98
CA LEU A 42 -11.06 -1.74 -14.57
C LEU A 42 -11.27 -0.56 -13.60
N GLY A 43 -11.41 0.66 -14.12
CA GLY A 43 -11.57 1.87 -13.34
C GLY A 43 -10.29 2.35 -12.65
N ALA A 44 -10.27 3.64 -12.29
CA ALA A 44 -9.15 4.28 -11.61
C ALA A 44 -9.00 3.76 -10.18
N THR A 45 -7.80 3.33 -9.79
CA THR A 45 -7.58 3.09 -8.36
C THR A 45 -7.49 4.40 -7.59
N ASP A 46 -6.93 5.49 -8.11
CA ASP A 46 -7.02 6.84 -7.49
C ASP A 46 -8.10 7.68 -8.16
N PRO A 47 -8.63 8.73 -7.52
CA PRO A 47 -9.45 9.70 -8.24
C PRO A 47 -8.65 10.28 -9.41
N GLU A 48 -9.31 10.43 -10.57
CA GLU A 48 -8.80 11.25 -11.66
C GLU A 48 -8.44 12.62 -11.09
N VAL A 49 -7.19 13.06 -11.26
CA VAL A 49 -6.82 14.44 -10.88
C VAL A 49 -7.32 15.33 -12.00
N THR A 50 -8.62 15.62 -11.99
CA THR A 50 -9.22 16.57 -12.93
C THR A 50 -8.87 17.98 -12.49
N LYS A 51 -8.08 18.68 -13.30
CA LYS A 51 -7.89 20.12 -13.16
C LYS A 51 -8.51 20.84 -14.35
N ASN A 52 -9.35 21.82 -14.04
CA ASN A 52 -9.96 22.69 -15.03
C ASN A 52 -9.16 23.97 -15.15
N PHE A 53 -8.85 24.37 -16.38
CA PHE A 53 -8.09 25.59 -16.64
C PHE A 53 -8.92 26.54 -17.51
N ASN A 54 -9.02 27.79 -17.06
CA ASN A 54 -9.59 28.87 -17.85
C ASN A 54 -8.47 29.48 -18.71
N VAL A 55 -8.64 29.43 -20.02
CA VAL A 55 -7.63 29.93 -20.96
C VAL A 55 -8.17 31.18 -21.66
N LYS A 56 -7.47 32.32 -21.52
CA LYS A 56 -7.79 33.54 -22.27
C LYS A 56 -7.39 33.37 -23.73
N PRO A 57 -8.15 33.90 -24.71
CA PRO A 57 -7.73 33.91 -26.11
C PRO A 57 -6.38 34.61 -26.26
N LEU A 58 -5.43 33.98 -26.96
CA LEU A 58 -4.18 34.64 -27.36
C LEU A 58 -4.27 35.04 -28.85
N SER A 59 -3.59 36.13 -29.21
CA SER A 59 -3.34 36.48 -30.61
C SER A 59 -2.56 35.37 -31.32
N GLN A 60 -2.72 35.25 -32.64
CA GLN A 60 -2.12 34.20 -33.48
C GLN A 60 -0.66 33.84 -33.08
N ARG A 61 -0.37 32.54 -33.07
CA ARG A 61 0.97 31.93 -32.85
C ARG A 61 1.57 32.08 -31.44
N ARG A 62 0.75 32.17 -30.40
CA ARG A 62 1.25 32.13 -29.01
C ARG A 62 0.91 30.81 -28.32
N VAL A 63 1.85 30.32 -27.52
CA VAL A 63 1.73 29.10 -26.74
C VAL A 63 1.11 29.42 -25.38
N HIS A 64 0.08 28.67 -24.97
CA HIS A 64 -0.46 28.78 -23.62
C HIS A 64 0.45 28.05 -22.63
N ARG A 65 0.85 28.75 -21.55
CA ARG A 65 1.54 28.16 -20.42
C ARG A 65 0.55 27.96 -19.28
N ILE A 66 0.32 26.72 -18.85
CA ILE A 66 -0.28 26.46 -17.54
C ILE A 66 0.82 26.72 -16.50
N ALA A 67 0.70 27.83 -15.76
CA ALA A 67 1.64 28.23 -14.73
C ALA A 67 1.25 27.68 -13.35
N GLU A 68 0.68 26.48 -13.31
CA GLU A 68 0.27 25.83 -12.07
C GLU A 68 1.13 24.59 -11.84
N GLU A 69 1.77 24.53 -10.68
CA GLU A 69 2.67 23.45 -10.31
C GLU A 69 1.86 22.17 -10.05
N LEU A 70 2.00 21.18 -10.93
CA LEU A 70 1.53 19.81 -10.69
C LEU A 70 2.55 19.12 -9.79
N LYS A 71 2.28 19.10 -8.49
CA LYS A 71 3.10 18.34 -7.53
C LYS A 71 2.65 16.89 -7.56
N ALA A 72 3.58 15.97 -7.79
CA ALA A 72 3.32 14.59 -7.47
C ALA A 72 2.94 14.46 -5.98
N PRO A 73 1.99 13.59 -5.64
CA PRO A 73 1.62 13.35 -4.25
C PRO A 73 2.89 13.00 -3.45
N LYS A 74 3.06 13.65 -2.30
CA LYS A 74 4.18 13.34 -1.39
C LYS A 74 3.97 11.93 -0.87
N GLY A 75 4.95 11.06 -1.12
CA GLY A 75 4.98 9.75 -0.49
C GLY A 75 5.12 9.89 1.03
N ASP A 76 4.59 8.93 1.76
CA ASP A 76 4.70 8.78 3.21
C ASP A 76 4.81 7.27 3.51
N LEU A 77 4.99 6.87 4.77
CA LEU A 77 4.98 5.46 5.17
C LEU A 77 3.67 4.80 4.76
N ILE A 78 3.79 3.54 4.35
CA ILE A 78 2.65 2.70 4.03
C ILE A 78 2.69 1.41 4.83
N ILE A 79 1.50 0.88 5.11
CA ILE A 79 1.32 -0.53 5.43
C ILE A 79 1.40 -1.27 4.11
N SER A 80 2.46 -2.03 3.90
CA SER A 80 2.67 -2.79 2.66
C SER A 80 2.05 -4.17 2.75
N GLU A 81 2.17 -4.83 3.90
CA GLU A 81 1.78 -6.23 4.09
C GLU A 81 1.25 -6.51 5.49
N VAL A 82 0.27 -7.40 5.58
CA VAL A 82 -0.38 -7.80 6.82
C VAL A 82 -0.66 -9.30 6.79
N TYR A 83 -0.07 -10.05 7.71
CA TYR A 83 -0.49 -11.43 7.97
C TYR A 83 -1.63 -11.44 8.98
N MET A 84 -2.65 -12.26 8.70
CA MET A 84 -3.79 -12.47 9.58
C MET A 84 -4.02 -13.96 9.77
N GLY A 85 -3.49 -14.50 10.87
CA GLY A 85 -3.68 -15.89 11.26
C GLY A 85 -5.09 -16.18 11.81
N ASN A 86 -5.28 -17.43 12.24
CA ASN A 86 -6.58 -17.90 12.73
C ASN A 86 -7.05 -17.16 13.99
N LEU A 87 -6.12 -16.76 14.85
CA LEU A 87 -6.42 -15.95 16.03
C LEU A 87 -6.21 -14.46 15.71
N PRO A 88 -7.04 -13.54 16.27
CA PRO A 88 -6.87 -12.10 16.10
C PRO A 88 -5.48 -11.57 16.46
N ALA A 89 -4.79 -12.24 17.38
CA ALA A 89 -3.45 -11.86 17.83
C ALA A 89 -2.33 -12.48 16.98
N ASN A 90 -2.62 -13.45 16.12
CA ASN A 90 -1.62 -14.05 15.23
C ASN A 90 -1.44 -13.18 14.01
N THR A 91 -0.75 -12.06 14.17
CA THR A 91 -0.54 -11.11 13.08
C THR A 91 0.93 -10.80 12.87
N LEU A 92 1.18 -10.22 11.71
CA LEU A 92 2.42 -9.57 11.34
C LEU A 92 2.08 -8.35 10.52
N TRP A 93 2.83 -7.26 10.71
CA TRP A 93 2.68 -6.04 9.93
C TRP A 93 4.02 -5.65 9.34
N GLU A 94 4.00 -5.32 8.06
CA GLU A 94 5.10 -4.67 7.36
C GLU A 94 4.77 -3.20 7.12
N ILE A 95 5.63 -2.32 7.63
CA ILE A 95 5.57 -0.88 7.40
C ILE A 95 6.78 -0.48 6.59
N TYR A 96 6.52 0.04 5.38
CA TYR A 96 7.53 0.32 4.38
C TYR A 96 7.64 1.83 4.12
N ASN A 97 8.86 2.30 3.88
CA ASN A 97 9.13 3.63 3.35
C ASN A 97 9.26 3.58 1.83
N PRO A 98 8.22 3.98 1.06
CA PRO A 98 8.27 3.98 -0.40
C PRO A 98 8.96 5.21 -1.00
N THR A 99 9.49 6.11 -0.17
CA THR A 99 10.09 7.36 -0.61
C THR A 99 11.60 7.24 -0.78
N GLU A 100 12.17 8.18 -1.53
CA GLU A 100 13.63 8.34 -1.71
C GLU A 100 14.29 9.04 -0.51
N GLU A 101 13.53 9.37 0.54
CA GLU A 101 13.98 10.15 1.68
C GLU A 101 13.90 9.35 2.98
N THR A 102 14.74 9.69 3.96
CA THR A 102 14.64 9.10 5.29
C THR A 102 13.43 9.66 6.02
N ILE A 103 12.55 8.80 6.53
CA ILE A 103 11.39 9.19 7.33
C ILE A 103 11.69 9.06 8.83
N ASP A 104 11.28 10.07 9.59
CA ASP A 104 11.24 10.02 11.05
C ASP A 104 10.00 9.27 11.53
N LEU A 105 10.18 8.18 12.27
CA LEU A 105 9.13 7.31 12.82
C LEU A 105 8.51 7.85 14.12
N THR A 106 9.14 8.81 14.80
CA THR A 106 8.65 9.36 16.07
C THR A 106 7.20 9.86 16.07
N PRO A 107 6.70 10.57 15.03
CA PRO A 107 5.31 11.03 15.00
C PRO A 107 4.29 9.94 14.64
N TYR A 108 4.72 8.71 14.36
CA TYR A 108 3.85 7.66 13.82
C TYR A 108 3.29 6.74 14.91
N THR A 109 2.01 6.43 14.78
CA THR A 109 1.28 5.47 15.61
C THR A 109 0.55 4.46 14.74
N MET A 110 0.50 3.22 15.23
CA MET A 110 -0.47 2.23 14.78
C MET A 110 -1.75 2.42 15.59
N GLN A 111 -2.88 2.51 14.91
CA GLN A 111 -4.19 2.71 15.50
C GLN A 111 -5.14 1.56 15.11
N ARG A 112 -5.95 1.10 16.07
CA ARG A 112 -7.01 0.12 15.88
C ARG A 112 -8.35 0.70 16.33
N PHE A 113 -9.37 0.52 15.50
CA PHE A 113 -10.75 0.90 15.78
C PHE A 113 -11.60 -0.36 15.77
N ASP A 114 -12.14 -0.72 16.93
CA ASP A 114 -13.05 -1.84 17.05
C ASP A 114 -14.49 -1.37 16.81
N LEU A 115 -15.26 -2.21 16.11
CA LEU A 115 -16.68 -1.93 15.88
C LEU A 115 -17.42 -1.98 17.22
N ASN A 116 -18.12 -0.89 17.57
CA ASN A 116 -18.94 -0.81 18.79
C ASN A 116 -20.43 -0.72 18.41
N GLY A 117 -21.16 -1.81 18.64
CA GLY A 117 -22.54 -1.95 18.17
C GLY A 117 -22.61 -1.93 16.65
N SER A 118 -23.17 -0.86 16.08
CA SER A 118 -23.33 -0.67 14.62
C SER A 118 -22.35 0.32 14.00
N SER A 119 -21.47 0.95 14.77
CA SER A 119 -20.58 2.01 14.27
C SER A 119 -19.17 1.93 14.86
N TYR A 120 -18.21 2.57 14.19
CA TYR A 120 -16.84 2.69 14.69
C TYR A 120 -16.67 3.98 15.50
N PRO A 121 -15.86 3.98 16.57
CA PRO A 121 -15.56 5.19 17.32
C PRO A 121 -14.79 6.21 16.47
N SER A 122 -14.94 7.50 16.79
CA SER A 122 -14.19 8.59 16.14
C SER A 122 -12.73 8.66 16.59
N THR A 123 -12.39 8.02 17.72
CA THR A 123 -11.03 7.90 18.25
C THR A 123 -10.61 6.43 18.28
N PRO A 124 -9.30 6.14 18.16
CA PRO A 124 -8.83 4.76 18.19
C PRO A 124 -9.19 4.07 19.51
N THR A 125 -9.63 2.82 19.43
CA THR A 125 -9.82 1.95 20.60
C THR A 125 -8.46 1.60 21.23
N TYR A 126 -7.45 1.40 20.38
CA TYR A 126 -6.07 1.18 20.80
C TYR A 126 -5.12 1.96 19.90
N GLU A 127 -4.07 2.51 20.49
CA GLU A 127 -3.04 3.27 19.80
C GLU A 127 -1.67 2.91 20.38
N SER A 128 -0.67 2.79 19.52
CA SER A 128 0.70 2.46 19.94
C SER A 128 1.71 3.13 19.04
N LYS A 129 2.70 3.82 19.63
CA LYS A 129 3.75 4.47 18.84
C LYS A 129 4.64 3.41 18.22
N LEU A 130 5.07 3.67 17.00
CA LEU A 130 6.01 2.78 16.33
C LEU A 130 7.35 2.70 17.09
N THR A 131 7.73 3.75 17.81
CA THR A 131 9.05 3.91 18.44
C THR A 131 9.10 3.59 19.94
N ASP A 132 8.01 3.13 20.57
CA ASP A 132 7.99 2.75 22.00
C ASP A 132 8.64 1.38 22.25
N SER A 133 9.93 1.25 21.93
CA SER A 133 10.65 -0.02 21.98
C SER A 133 10.77 -0.64 23.37
N HIS A 134 10.72 0.18 24.42
CA HIS A 134 10.67 -0.26 25.81
C HIS A 134 9.40 -1.08 26.15
N LEU A 135 8.32 -0.93 25.37
CA LEU A 135 7.07 -1.68 25.50
C LEU A 135 7.02 -2.93 24.60
N TRP A 136 8.04 -3.17 23.79
CA TRP A 136 8.14 -4.43 23.04
C TRP A 136 8.44 -5.58 23.99
N LEU A 137 7.99 -6.78 23.64
CA LEU A 137 8.41 -7.99 24.34
C LEU A 137 9.93 -8.14 24.23
N LYS A 138 10.44 -8.04 23.01
CA LYS A 138 11.86 -8.02 22.64
C LYS A 138 12.00 -7.51 21.21
N THR A 139 13.24 -7.26 20.80
CA THR A 139 13.60 -7.11 19.39
C THR A 139 14.08 -8.46 18.87
N LEU A 140 13.54 -8.93 17.76
CA LEU A 140 13.96 -10.19 17.13
C LEU A 140 15.17 -9.98 16.22
N HIS A 141 15.26 -8.81 15.58
CA HIS A 141 16.33 -8.48 14.66
C HIS A 141 16.54 -6.97 14.58
N GLY A 142 17.80 -6.56 14.35
CA GLY A 142 18.18 -5.16 14.18
C GLY A 142 18.14 -4.33 15.46
N ALA A 143 18.64 -3.11 15.39
CA ALA A 143 18.51 -2.14 16.46
C ALA A 143 17.24 -1.31 16.27
N ALA A 144 16.50 -1.06 17.36
CA ALA A 144 15.38 -0.12 17.33
C ALA A 144 15.90 1.25 16.88
N THR A 145 15.20 1.89 15.94
CA THR A 145 15.56 3.20 15.41
C THR A 145 14.31 4.06 15.24
N THR A 146 14.51 5.38 15.26
CA THR A 146 13.47 6.36 14.90
C THR A 146 13.58 6.80 13.45
N LYS A 147 14.60 6.38 12.71
CA LYS A 147 14.81 6.78 11.31
C LYS A 147 14.70 5.58 10.40
N LEU A 148 13.79 5.65 9.43
CA LEU A 148 13.64 4.63 8.40
C LEU A 148 14.14 5.18 7.07
N GLY A 149 15.25 4.61 6.59
CA GLY A 149 15.84 5.02 5.32
C GLY A 149 14.94 4.75 4.11
N PRO A 150 15.30 5.29 2.94
CA PRO A 150 14.60 5.04 1.69
C PRO A 150 14.44 3.54 1.41
N HIS A 151 13.24 3.13 0.98
CA HIS A 151 12.93 1.75 0.61
C HIS A 151 13.24 0.69 1.68
N LYS A 152 13.30 1.11 2.95
CA LYS A 152 13.45 0.21 4.08
C LYS A 152 12.12 -0.12 4.73
N THR A 153 12.10 -1.24 5.42
CA THR A 153 10.93 -1.75 6.12
C THR A 153 11.23 -2.09 7.57
N ILE A 154 10.20 -2.00 8.39
CA ILE A 154 10.16 -2.44 9.78
C ILE A 154 9.01 -3.42 9.95
N LEU A 155 9.24 -4.45 10.76
CA LEU A 155 8.26 -5.51 10.99
C LEU A 155 7.76 -5.49 12.43
N TYR A 156 6.45 -5.60 12.62
CA TYR A 156 5.82 -5.84 13.92
C TYR A 156 5.25 -7.25 13.95
N TRP A 157 5.91 -8.11 14.73
CA TRP A 157 5.65 -9.54 14.79
C TRP A 157 5.00 -9.94 16.11
N SER A 158 3.87 -10.64 16.06
CA SER A 158 3.22 -11.13 17.27
C SER A 158 4.01 -12.25 17.94
N ALA A 159 4.11 -12.24 19.27
CA ALA A 159 4.67 -13.37 20.02
C ALA A 159 3.90 -14.70 19.84
N SER A 160 2.68 -14.69 19.30
CA SER A 160 1.90 -15.90 18.98
C SER A 160 1.94 -16.32 17.51
N THR A 161 2.65 -15.58 16.65
CA THR A 161 2.83 -15.94 15.24
C THR A 161 4.15 -16.68 15.06
N ALA A 162 4.13 -17.84 14.38
CA ALA A 162 5.34 -18.59 14.06
C ALA A 162 6.39 -17.68 13.40
N TYR A 163 7.64 -17.76 13.86
CA TYR A 163 8.72 -16.88 13.41
C TYR A 163 9.61 -17.57 12.37
N TYR A 164 10.03 -16.83 11.34
CA TYR A 164 10.93 -17.29 10.29
C TYR A 164 12.19 -16.43 10.29
N SER A 165 13.31 -16.97 10.77
CA SER A 165 14.58 -16.24 10.89
C SER A 165 15.20 -15.86 9.54
N GLU A 166 14.76 -16.47 8.44
CA GLU A 166 15.22 -16.12 7.09
C GLU A 166 14.93 -14.65 6.72
N VAL A 167 13.90 -14.05 7.35
CA VAL A 167 13.54 -12.64 7.15
C VAL A 167 14.63 -11.69 7.66
N GLU A 168 15.43 -12.12 8.63
CA GLU A 168 16.55 -11.34 9.18
C GLU A 168 17.68 -11.09 8.17
N GLN A 169 17.78 -11.92 7.14
CA GLN A 169 18.82 -11.80 6.11
C GLN A 169 18.43 -10.85 4.98
N ARG A 170 17.22 -10.25 5.05
CA ARG A 170 16.68 -9.41 3.97
C ARG A 170 17.20 -7.98 4.14
N PRO A 171 17.89 -7.41 3.14
CA PRO A 171 18.54 -6.10 3.25
C PRO A 171 17.56 -4.92 3.34
N GLY A 172 16.28 -5.14 3.07
CA GLY A 172 15.23 -4.14 3.29
C GLY A 172 14.79 -4.03 4.76
N VAL A 173 14.98 -5.06 5.58
CA VAL A 173 14.51 -5.10 6.97
C VAL A 173 15.49 -4.39 7.88
N VAL A 174 15.03 -3.34 8.56
CA VAL A 174 15.85 -2.57 9.51
C VAL A 174 15.75 -3.12 10.93
N TYR A 175 14.54 -3.45 11.37
CA TYR A 175 14.32 -4.17 12.61
C TYR A 175 13.02 -4.97 12.60
N ILE A 176 12.94 -5.93 13.52
CA ILE A 176 11.74 -6.72 13.79
C ILE A 176 11.37 -6.57 15.27
N ALA A 177 10.30 -5.82 15.54
CA ALA A 177 9.74 -5.63 16.87
C ALA A 177 8.81 -6.80 17.20
N ASN A 178 9.01 -7.43 18.36
CA ASN A 178 8.12 -8.47 18.84
C ASN A 178 7.22 -7.95 19.95
N TYR A 179 5.90 -8.04 19.78
CA TYR A 179 4.94 -7.53 20.75
C TYR A 179 4.24 -8.67 21.50
N ALA A 180 3.88 -8.41 22.76
CA ALA A 180 3.29 -9.40 23.64
C ALA A 180 1.79 -9.60 23.35
N VAL A 181 1.31 -10.84 23.54
CA VAL A 181 -0.11 -11.19 23.42
C VAL A 181 -0.78 -11.58 24.72
N THR A 182 0.00 -11.68 25.80
CA THR A 182 -0.44 -11.99 27.16
C THR A 182 0.27 -11.08 28.17
N GLY A 183 -0.34 -10.90 29.34
CA GLY A 183 0.18 -10.08 30.42
C GLY A 183 -0.94 -9.35 31.14
N LEU A 184 -1.05 -9.53 32.45
CA LEU A 184 -2.17 -9.01 33.25
C LEU A 184 -1.75 -7.95 34.29
N ILE A 185 -0.47 -7.88 34.65
CA ILE A 185 0.04 -6.99 35.70
C ILE A 185 1.35 -6.30 35.30
N GLY A 186 1.58 -5.11 35.86
CA GLY A 186 2.83 -4.36 35.72
C GLY A 186 3.28 -4.13 34.27
N LEU A 187 4.60 -4.21 34.05
CA LEU A 187 5.20 -4.06 32.72
C LEU A 187 4.62 -5.06 31.70
N ASN A 188 4.32 -6.29 32.11
CA ASN A 188 3.74 -7.29 31.21
C ASN A 188 2.36 -6.86 30.69
N LYS A 189 1.54 -6.20 31.53
CA LYS A 189 0.28 -5.59 31.07
C LYS A 189 0.54 -4.49 30.05
N GLN A 190 1.50 -3.58 30.31
CA GLN A 190 1.83 -2.50 29.38
C GLN A 190 2.30 -3.02 28.02
N LYS A 191 3.14 -4.06 28.00
CA LYS A 191 3.59 -4.71 26.75
C LYS A 191 2.44 -5.40 26.00
N ASN A 192 1.51 -6.02 26.72
CA ASN A 192 0.31 -6.61 26.14
C ASN A 192 -0.64 -5.53 25.56
N ASP A 193 -0.80 -4.41 26.27
CA ASP A 193 -1.62 -3.28 25.86
C ASP A 193 -1.04 -2.60 24.59
N TYR A 194 0.28 -2.45 24.52
CA TYR A 194 1.00 -2.03 23.31
C TYR A 194 0.67 -2.93 22.10
N GLY A 195 0.66 -4.25 22.32
CA GLY A 195 0.33 -5.21 21.27
C GLY A 195 -1.11 -5.11 20.74
N GLN A 196 -2.04 -4.44 21.44
CA GLN A 196 -3.45 -4.38 21.03
C GLN A 196 -3.64 -3.68 19.68
N ALA A 197 -2.93 -2.57 19.43
CA ALA A 197 -3.07 -1.84 18.16
C ALA A 197 -2.74 -2.71 16.92
N PHE A 198 -1.94 -3.76 17.09
CA PHE A 198 -1.50 -4.67 16.03
C PHE A 198 -2.36 -5.94 15.91
N ARG A 199 -3.32 -6.18 16.81
CA ARG A 199 -4.23 -7.32 16.66
C ARG A 199 -5.30 -6.98 15.64
N VAL A 200 -5.78 -7.98 14.94
CA VAL A 200 -6.83 -7.85 13.92
C VAL A 200 -8.04 -8.69 14.37
N PRO A 201 -8.91 -8.23 15.28
CA PRO A 201 -10.18 -8.91 15.53
C PRO A 201 -11.12 -8.78 14.33
N GLN A 202 -12.20 -9.56 14.29
CA GLN A 202 -13.17 -9.46 13.21
C GLN A 202 -13.74 -8.03 13.15
N TYR A 203 -13.87 -7.48 11.94
CA TYR A 203 -14.37 -6.13 11.69
C TYR A 203 -13.48 -4.99 12.23
N SER A 204 -12.28 -5.20 12.75
CA SER A 204 -11.42 -4.07 13.13
C SER A 204 -10.99 -3.25 11.91
N ARG A 205 -10.83 -1.95 12.11
CA ARG A 205 -10.11 -1.07 11.17
C ARG A 205 -8.77 -0.69 11.75
N HIS A 206 -7.80 -0.46 10.87
CA HIS A 206 -6.49 -0.01 11.27
C HIS A 206 -6.05 1.19 10.46
N ALA A 207 -5.30 2.05 11.13
CA ALA A 207 -4.69 3.22 10.51
C ALA A 207 -3.24 3.34 10.97
N LEU A 208 -2.38 3.67 10.02
CA LEU A 208 -1.10 4.29 10.30
C LEU A 208 -1.35 5.79 10.36
N ALA A 209 -1.11 6.40 11.53
CA ALA A 209 -1.33 7.81 11.74
C ALA A 209 -0.02 8.54 12.01
N LYS A 210 0.07 9.79 11.56
CA LYS A 210 1.19 10.71 11.78
C LYS A 210 0.68 11.95 12.46
N ASN A 211 1.15 12.23 13.68
CA ASN A 211 0.62 13.32 14.51
C ASN A 211 -0.91 13.27 14.66
N GLY A 212 -1.46 12.07 14.86
CA GLY A 212 -2.90 11.82 14.99
C GLY A 212 -3.70 11.89 13.68
N LYS A 213 -3.07 12.16 12.53
CA LYS A 213 -3.72 12.17 11.21
C LYS A 213 -3.44 10.87 10.48
N ILE A 214 -4.49 10.19 10.01
CA ILE A 214 -4.37 8.97 9.20
C ILE A 214 -3.58 9.31 7.93
N VAL A 215 -2.49 8.57 7.70
CA VAL A 215 -1.71 8.63 6.46
C VAL A 215 -2.00 7.42 5.59
N ASP A 216 -2.00 6.22 6.17
CA ASP A 216 -2.32 4.98 5.47
C ASP A 216 -3.25 4.10 6.31
N ASN A 217 -3.86 3.10 5.70
CA ASN A 217 -4.88 2.30 6.38
C ASN A 217 -4.95 0.84 5.94
N PHE A 218 -5.64 0.04 6.75
CA PHE A 218 -5.99 -1.35 6.47
C PHE A 218 -7.43 -1.64 6.96
N PHE A 219 -8.27 -2.17 6.09
CA PHE A 219 -9.72 -2.33 6.29
C PHE A 219 -10.50 -1.05 6.65
N TYR A 220 -9.93 0.13 6.40
CA TYR A 220 -10.58 1.41 6.65
C TYR A 220 -11.22 1.93 5.36
N GLY A 221 -12.45 1.50 5.04
CA GLY A 221 -13.15 1.90 3.81
C GLY A 221 -13.87 3.25 3.90
N ASP A 222 -15.11 3.30 3.42
CA ASP A 222 -15.99 4.49 3.38
C ASP A 222 -16.45 5.02 4.76
N GLY A 223 -15.95 4.46 5.86
CA GLY A 223 -16.36 4.84 7.21
C GLY A 223 -17.61 4.11 7.73
N THR A 224 -18.41 3.50 6.87
CA THR A 224 -19.69 2.83 7.21
C THR A 224 -19.68 1.32 7.00
N THR A 225 -18.91 0.84 6.02
CA THR A 225 -18.86 -0.57 5.68
C THR A 225 -18.06 -1.34 6.73
N LYS A 226 -18.63 -2.44 7.23
CA LYS A 226 -17.95 -3.43 8.07
C LYS A 226 -17.36 -4.51 7.16
N TYR A 227 -16.05 -4.70 7.22
CA TYR A 227 -15.38 -5.70 6.39
C TYR A 227 -15.15 -6.98 7.18
N LYS A 228 -15.54 -8.10 6.57
CA LYS A 228 -15.20 -9.41 7.10
C LYS A 228 -13.74 -9.70 6.80
N ILE A 229 -13.00 -10.10 7.82
CA ILE A 229 -11.57 -10.35 7.72
C ILE A 229 -11.33 -11.86 7.55
N PRO A 230 -10.71 -12.30 6.45
CA PRO A 230 -10.50 -13.71 6.18
C PRO A 230 -9.32 -14.29 6.97
N ALA A 231 -9.30 -15.61 7.20
CA ALA A 231 -8.25 -16.29 7.97
C ALA A 231 -7.11 -16.82 7.11
N GLY A 232 -5.95 -16.98 7.76
CA GLY A 232 -4.82 -17.71 7.22
C GLY A 232 -4.16 -17.00 6.05
N ASN A 233 -4.48 -15.72 5.87
CA ASN A 233 -4.23 -15.00 4.65
C ASN A 233 -3.21 -13.91 4.88
N PHE A 234 -2.30 -13.82 3.92
CA PHE A 234 -1.32 -12.77 3.82
C PHE A 234 -1.87 -11.72 2.86
N MET A 235 -2.22 -10.55 3.38
CA MET A 235 -2.73 -9.44 2.60
C MET A 235 -1.60 -8.51 2.22
N ARG A 236 -1.64 -8.07 0.96
CA ARG A 236 -0.55 -7.28 0.37
C ARG A 236 -1.13 -6.18 -0.48
N LYS A 237 -0.48 -5.02 -0.48
CA LYS A 237 -0.81 -3.89 -1.35
C LYS A 237 0.08 -3.95 -2.59
N PRO A 238 -0.32 -4.49 -3.75
CA PRO A 238 0.59 -4.61 -4.89
C PRO A 238 0.93 -3.23 -5.48
N GLY A 239 2.22 -2.96 -5.69
CA GLY A 239 2.70 -1.91 -6.61
C GLY A 239 2.31 -0.46 -6.33
N ARG A 240 1.77 -0.14 -5.14
CA ARG A 240 1.43 1.24 -4.75
C ARG A 240 2.43 1.81 -3.74
N ASN A 241 3.04 2.93 -4.09
CA ASN A 241 3.97 3.70 -3.25
C ASN A 241 3.31 4.94 -2.63
N LEU A 242 2.02 5.15 -2.88
CA LEU A 242 1.25 6.27 -2.35
C LEU A 242 0.34 5.82 -1.20
N PRO A 243 0.37 6.54 -0.06
CA PRO A 243 -0.50 6.24 1.07
C PRO A 243 -1.95 6.60 0.75
N ARG A 244 -2.91 5.90 1.37
CA ARG A 244 -4.34 6.24 1.26
C ARG A 244 -5.00 6.28 2.62
N THR A 245 -5.89 7.23 2.80
CA THR A 245 -6.70 7.33 4.03
C THR A 245 -7.91 6.41 4.02
N GLN A 246 -8.30 5.89 2.84
CA GLN A 246 -9.38 4.92 2.68
C GLN A 246 -8.99 3.76 1.76
N MET A 247 -9.39 2.54 2.12
CA MET A 247 -9.23 1.33 1.34
C MET A 247 -10.35 1.21 0.31
N LYS A 248 -9.98 1.09 -0.97
CA LYS A 248 -10.91 0.64 -2.00
C LYS A 248 -10.98 -0.89 -1.97
N ILE A 249 -12.19 -1.40 -1.84
CA ILE A 249 -12.49 -2.82 -1.88
C ILE A 249 -13.38 -3.07 -3.09
N ASP A 250 -12.79 -3.65 -4.13
CA ASP A 250 -13.44 -4.04 -5.38
C ASP A 250 -12.97 -5.46 -5.74
N ILE A 251 -13.89 -6.34 -6.13
CA ILE A 251 -13.59 -7.72 -6.56
C ILE A 251 -12.60 -7.76 -7.72
N LYS A 252 -12.59 -6.73 -8.58
CA LYS A 252 -11.70 -6.61 -9.74
C LYS A 252 -10.44 -5.79 -9.46
N ASN A 253 -10.49 -4.85 -8.52
CA ASN A 253 -9.45 -3.84 -8.33
C ASN A 253 -9.29 -3.39 -6.86
N SER A 254 -9.29 -4.35 -5.93
CA SER A 254 -9.06 -4.10 -4.50
C SER A 254 -7.65 -3.56 -4.27
N ASP A 255 -7.53 -2.60 -3.35
CA ASP A 255 -6.23 -2.06 -2.90
C ASP A 255 -5.35 -3.12 -2.24
N TRP A 256 -5.96 -4.23 -1.82
CA TRP A 256 -5.28 -5.35 -1.19
C TRP A 256 -5.68 -6.67 -1.85
N VAL A 257 -4.67 -7.51 -2.06
CA VAL A 257 -4.79 -8.87 -2.59
C VAL A 257 -4.36 -9.87 -1.53
N VAL A 258 -4.84 -11.10 -1.65
CA VAL A 258 -4.59 -12.17 -0.67
C VAL A 258 -3.70 -13.26 -1.27
N ARG A 259 -2.85 -13.82 -0.42
CA ARG A 259 -2.17 -15.09 -0.65
C ARG A 259 -2.48 -16.04 0.51
N ASP A 260 -2.66 -17.32 0.19
CA ASP A 260 -2.88 -18.36 1.19
C ASP A 260 -1.57 -18.59 1.95
N ARG A 261 -1.55 -18.30 3.25
CA ARG A 261 -0.38 -18.38 4.15
C ARG A 261 0.77 -17.44 3.78
N THR A 262 1.59 -17.10 4.77
CA THR A 262 2.88 -16.42 4.55
C THR A 262 3.86 -17.39 3.91
N ALA A 263 4.37 -17.09 2.72
CA ALA A 263 5.59 -17.74 2.27
C ALA A 263 6.79 -17.13 3.01
N ARG A 264 7.83 -17.93 3.31
CA ARG A 264 9.05 -17.44 4.01
C ARG A 264 9.77 -16.33 3.25
N GLU A 265 9.50 -16.28 1.97
CA GLU A 265 10.01 -15.34 1.00
C GLU A 265 9.24 -14.02 0.95
N ASP A 266 8.16 -13.90 1.73
CA ASP A 266 7.20 -12.84 1.50
C ASP A 266 7.54 -11.48 2.14
N LEU A 267 8.57 -11.40 2.98
CA LEU A 267 8.80 -10.22 3.80
C LEU A 267 10.17 -9.59 3.54
N GLY A 268 10.27 -8.30 3.83
CA GLY A 268 11.56 -7.61 3.77
C GLY A 268 11.92 -7.06 2.39
N TYR A 269 11.04 -7.25 1.41
CA TYR A 269 11.11 -6.60 0.11
C TYR A 269 9.74 -6.11 -0.29
N ARG A 270 9.69 -4.98 -1.00
CA ARG A 270 8.42 -4.40 -1.42
C ARG A 270 7.85 -5.17 -2.60
N TYR A 271 6.69 -5.80 -2.42
CA TYR A 271 6.00 -6.47 -3.52
C TYR A 271 5.52 -5.52 -4.61
N SER A 272 5.85 -5.80 -5.86
CA SER A 272 5.28 -5.09 -7.00
C SER A 272 5.09 -6.01 -8.20
N TYR A 273 4.13 -5.64 -9.03
CA TYR A 273 4.12 -6.10 -10.41
C TYR A 273 4.89 -5.05 -11.20
N TYR A 274 6.17 -5.30 -11.44
CA TYR A 274 7.00 -4.43 -12.26
C TYR A 274 7.83 -5.27 -13.22
N TYR A 275 7.72 -4.94 -14.51
CA TYR A 275 8.50 -5.61 -15.53
C TYR A 275 9.94 -5.08 -15.56
N ASP A 276 10.88 -5.86 -15.03
CA ASP A 276 12.32 -5.56 -15.08
C ASP A 276 12.87 -5.78 -16.51
N ARG A 277 13.28 -4.67 -17.15
CA ARG A 277 13.88 -4.62 -18.50
C ARG A 277 15.15 -5.47 -18.65
N SER A 278 15.91 -5.68 -17.57
CA SER A 278 17.16 -6.46 -17.60
C SER A 278 16.94 -7.97 -17.63
N ARG A 279 15.70 -8.44 -17.41
CA ARG A 279 15.34 -9.86 -17.27
C ARG A 279 14.27 -10.30 -18.29
N LEU A 280 14.35 -9.76 -19.51
CA LEU A 280 13.44 -10.00 -20.66
C LEU A 280 13.18 -11.47 -21.03
N LEU A 281 14.03 -12.39 -20.56
CA LEU A 281 14.06 -13.81 -20.92
C LEU A 281 12.99 -14.66 -20.21
N ASN A 282 12.28 -14.15 -19.20
CA ASN A 282 11.20 -14.91 -18.57
C ASN A 282 9.90 -14.82 -19.40
N THR A 283 9.25 -15.97 -19.61
CA THR A 283 7.94 -16.12 -20.28
C THR A 283 6.77 -15.59 -19.45
N ASP A 284 6.99 -15.27 -18.17
CA ASP A 284 5.96 -14.72 -17.29
C ASP A 284 5.53 -13.31 -17.73
N TYR A 285 4.27 -13.21 -18.17
CA TYR A 285 3.65 -11.99 -18.72
C TYR A 285 3.53 -10.83 -17.71
N TYR A 286 3.55 -11.15 -16.40
CA TYR A 286 3.10 -10.26 -15.34
C TYR A 286 4.20 -9.70 -14.41
N GLY A 287 5.49 -10.00 -14.63
CA GLY A 287 6.59 -9.30 -13.94
C GLY A 287 6.47 -9.22 -12.40
N ASN A 288 6.00 -10.26 -11.73
CA ASN A 288 5.90 -10.30 -10.28
C ASN A 288 7.29 -10.26 -9.65
N ARG A 289 7.63 -9.18 -8.95
CA ARG A 289 8.97 -9.00 -8.39
C ARG A 289 8.93 -8.30 -7.04
N TRP A 290 9.95 -8.60 -6.27
CA TRP A 290 10.32 -7.87 -5.08
C TRP A 290 11.16 -6.68 -5.52
N LEU A 291 10.67 -5.46 -5.29
CA LEU A 291 11.51 -4.28 -5.46
C LEU A 291 12.70 -4.43 -4.52
N GLU A 292 13.90 -4.19 -5.06
CA GLU A 292 15.21 -4.33 -4.39
C GLU A 292 15.76 -5.75 -4.21
N ASP A 293 15.03 -6.81 -4.62
CA ASP A 293 15.59 -8.16 -4.61
C ASP A 293 16.51 -8.38 -5.81
N THR A 294 17.81 -8.19 -5.58
CA THR A 294 18.86 -8.43 -6.57
C THR A 294 19.27 -9.90 -6.68
N GLN A 295 18.77 -10.79 -5.82
CA GLN A 295 19.32 -12.15 -5.66
C GLN A 295 18.72 -13.20 -6.62
N ASP A 296 17.60 -12.90 -7.31
CA ASP A 296 16.90 -13.77 -8.30
C ASP A 296 16.71 -15.24 -7.86
N LYS A 297 16.49 -15.49 -6.57
CA LYS A 297 16.39 -16.85 -6.00
C LYS A 297 15.01 -17.51 -6.20
N GLY A 298 14.22 -17.10 -7.19
CA GLY A 298 12.85 -17.59 -7.40
C GLY A 298 11.85 -17.17 -6.30
N THR A 299 12.22 -16.16 -5.50
CA THR A 299 11.48 -15.65 -4.35
C THR A 299 10.12 -15.09 -4.79
N GLY A 300 9.01 -15.58 -4.23
CA GLY A 300 7.65 -15.09 -4.51
C GLY A 300 6.89 -15.88 -5.57
N SER A 301 7.22 -17.16 -5.77
CA SER A 301 6.67 -18.02 -6.83
C SER A 301 5.14 -18.08 -6.84
N LEU A 302 4.52 -17.47 -7.87
CA LEU A 302 3.07 -17.47 -8.08
C LEU A 302 2.52 -18.79 -8.61
N SER A 303 3.38 -19.70 -9.09
CA SER A 303 2.95 -21.00 -9.62
C SER A 303 2.46 -21.91 -8.51
N ASN A 304 3.18 -21.93 -7.37
CA ASN A 304 2.87 -22.77 -6.21
C ASN A 304 1.96 -22.08 -5.19
N ASN A 305 2.00 -20.74 -5.10
CA ASN A 305 1.15 -19.97 -4.20
C ASN A 305 0.61 -18.69 -4.89
N PRO A 306 -0.47 -18.82 -5.67
CA PRO A 306 -1.01 -17.71 -6.43
C PRO A 306 -1.60 -16.64 -5.51
N ILE A 307 -1.50 -15.39 -5.94
CA ILE A 307 -2.21 -14.27 -5.34
C ILE A 307 -3.64 -14.27 -5.90
N LYS A 308 -4.61 -13.92 -5.07
CA LYS A 308 -6.05 -13.95 -5.34
C LYS A 308 -6.69 -12.61 -4.98
N ASN A 309 -7.78 -12.27 -5.68
CA ASN A 309 -8.65 -11.20 -5.23
C ASN A 309 -9.53 -11.68 -4.07
N VAL A 310 -9.92 -10.76 -3.19
CA VAL A 310 -10.91 -11.05 -2.16
C VAL A 310 -12.28 -10.60 -2.64
N ASP A 311 -13.23 -11.51 -2.65
CA ASP A 311 -14.65 -11.25 -2.82
C ASP A 311 -15.31 -11.03 -1.47
N TYR A 312 -15.63 -9.78 -1.18
CA TYR A 312 -16.32 -9.37 0.04
C TYR A 312 -17.85 -9.41 -0.06
N THR A 313 -18.41 -9.82 -1.21
CA THR A 313 -19.88 -10.04 -1.34
C THR A 313 -20.34 -11.36 -0.71
N VAL A 314 -19.39 -12.23 -0.39
CA VAL A 314 -19.59 -13.54 0.25
C VAL A 314 -18.98 -13.57 1.66
N ASP A 315 -19.16 -14.67 2.40
CA ASP A 315 -18.62 -14.76 3.75
C ASP A 315 -17.10 -14.89 3.76
N ALA A 316 -16.42 -13.77 4.05
CA ALA A 316 -14.97 -13.65 4.17
C ALA A 316 -14.47 -13.65 5.62
N THR A 317 -15.03 -14.51 6.47
CA THR A 317 -14.64 -14.56 7.88
C THR A 317 -13.39 -15.41 8.09
N ARG A 318 -12.78 -15.28 9.27
CA ARG A 318 -11.70 -16.19 9.69
C ARG A 318 -12.10 -17.67 9.72
N SER A 319 -13.37 -17.99 9.68
CA SER A 319 -13.87 -19.37 9.64
C SER A 319 -14.02 -19.95 8.24
N THR A 320 -13.92 -19.15 7.18
CA THR A 320 -14.20 -19.58 5.79
C THR A 320 -12.97 -19.38 4.90
N SER A 321 -12.03 -20.34 4.92
CA SER A 321 -10.70 -20.24 4.30
C SER A 321 -10.72 -19.83 2.83
N ASP A 322 -11.66 -20.37 2.04
CA ASP A 322 -11.65 -20.22 0.58
C ASP A 322 -12.82 -19.42 0.02
N ALA A 323 -13.91 -19.27 0.80
CA ALA A 323 -15.16 -18.69 0.30
C ALA A 323 -14.99 -17.24 -0.18
N SER A 324 -13.97 -16.54 0.32
CA SER A 324 -13.73 -15.13 0.01
C SER A 324 -12.67 -14.87 -1.03
N THR A 325 -12.05 -15.89 -1.62
CA THR A 325 -11.03 -15.64 -2.64
C THR A 325 -11.57 -15.97 -4.02
N LYS A 326 -11.42 -15.05 -4.99
CA LYS A 326 -11.82 -15.25 -6.38
C LYS A 326 -10.62 -15.31 -7.29
N GLY A 327 -10.50 -16.43 -8.01
CA GLY A 327 -9.56 -16.63 -9.12
C GLY A 327 -8.11 -16.27 -8.79
N LYS A 328 -7.23 -16.34 -9.81
CA LYS A 328 -5.91 -15.73 -9.69
C LYS A 328 -6.07 -14.22 -9.89
N TYR A 329 -5.38 -13.43 -9.09
CA TYR A 329 -5.26 -12.00 -9.31
C TYR A 329 -4.56 -11.76 -10.64
N THR A 330 -5.20 -10.99 -11.50
CA THR A 330 -4.60 -10.49 -12.73
C THR A 330 -4.23 -9.04 -12.49
N PRO A 331 -2.93 -8.69 -12.41
CA PRO A 331 -2.52 -7.31 -12.30
C PRO A 331 -2.98 -6.53 -13.54
N PRO A 332 -3.36 -5.25 -13.40
CA PRO A 332 -3.65 -4.38 -14.52
C PRO A 332 -2.56 -4.36 -15.60
N THR A 333 -2.97 -4.15 -16.85
CA THR A 333 -2.11 -4.18 -18.05
C THR A 333 -0.94 -3.20 -18.00
N TRP A 334 -1.03 -2.10 -17.24
CA TRP A 334 0.04 -1.12 -17.10
C TRP A 334 1.22 -1.59 -16.22
N TRP A 335 1.05 -2.69 -15.46
CA TRP A 335 2.13 -3.41 -14.78
C TRP A 335 2.78 -4.52 -15.62
N THR A 336 2.38 -4.66 -16.90
CA THR A 336 2.78 -5.80 -17.75
C THR A 336 3.94 -5.51 -18.71
N LYS A 337 4.55 -6.60 -19.20
CA LYS A 337 5.53 -6.61 -20.31
C LYS A 337 5.07 -5.78 -21.50
N ALA A 338 3.77 -5.83 -21.85
CA ALA A 338 3.22 -5.14 -23.02
C ALA A 338 3.38 -3.61 -22.92
N ARG A 339 3.22 -3.01 -21.73
CA ARG A 339 3.45 -1.58 -21.52
C ARG A 339 4.94 -1.23 -21.50
N ALA A 340 5.77 -2.05 -20.84
CA ALA A 340 7.22 -1.84 -20.85
C ALA A 340 7.77 -1.80 -22.29
N THR A 341 7.34 -2.76 -23.12
CA THR A 341 7.70 -2.80 -24.55
C THR A 341 7.08 -1.67 -25.37
N ALA A 342 5.87 -1.20 -25.04
CA ALA A 342 5.26 -0.06 -25.73
C ALA A 342 5.89 1.28 -25.37
N ALA A 343 6.40 1.45 -24.14
CA ALA A 343 7.14 2.65 -23.73
C ALA A 343 8.54 2.75 -24.37
N ASP A 344 9.05 1.64 -24.89
CA ASP A 344 10.34 1.55 -25.58
C ASP A 344 10.21 1.76 -27.11
N LYS A 345 8.98 1.91 -27.64
CA LYS A 345 8.69 2.26 -29.04
C LYS A 345 8.32 3.73 -29.14
#